data_AF-A0A7C2LZD6-F1
#
_entry.id   AF-A0A7C2LZD6-F1
#
_cell.length_a   1.000
_cell.length_b   1.000
_cell.length_c   1.000
_cell.angle_alpha   90.00
_cell.angle_beta   90.00
_cell.angle_gamma   90.00
#
_symmetry.space_group_name_H-M   'P 1'
#
loop_
_entity.id
_entity.type
_entity.pdbx_description
1 polymer ?
#
loop_
_entity_poly.entity_id
_entity_poly.type
_entity_poly.pdbx_seq_one_letter_code
_entity_poly.pdbx_strand_id
1 'polypeptide(L)'
;MKTRVSILRRLVTSVIALCVLSVFAFADGETTEVFLTGTSHSPAGNFVVQTADDLFHYQGMEYEVYKVYYDDPRMNMKIAVNNDGRCNSFVAYNGEFMFFYACNKHGFGVRKVMFSNPWIKDQFSADQYHDQTVLLKERRVDKKQAVGLIAAYVPRLKG
;
A
#
# COMPACT_ATOMS: atom_id res chain seq x y z
N MET A 1 -48.59 1.77 42.12
CA MET A 1 -47.22 2.30 41.88
C MET A 1 -46.15 1.24 41.56
N LYS A 2 -46.25 -0.04 42.00
CA LYS A 2 -45.22 -1.08 41.76
C LYS A 2 -44.96 -1.44 40.27
N THR A 3 -45.98 -1.36 39.42
CA THR A 3 -45.90 -1.83 38.02
C THR A 3 -45.08 -0.90 37.11
N ARG A 4 -45.11 0.42 37.35
CA ARG A 4 -44.36 1.39 36.53
C ARG A 4 -42.84 1.28 36.72
N VAL A 5 -42.39 0.97 37.94
CA VAL A 5 -40.97 0.79 38.27
C VAL A 5 -40.37 -0.43 37.55
N SER A 6 -41.14 -1.51 37.38
CA SER A 6 -40.71 -2.70 36.65
C SER A 6 -40.54 -2.46 35.16
N ILE A 7 -41.37 -1.61 34.55
CA ILE A 7 -41.31 -1.33 33.11
C ILE A 7 -40.15 -0.38 32.81
N LEU A 8 -39.95 0.65 33.65
CA LEU A 8 -38.85 1.58 33.51
C LEU A 8 -37.49 0.87 33.66
N ARG A 9 -37.37 -0.06 34.61
CA ARG A 9 -36.14 -0.83 34.84
C ARG A 9 -35.81 -1.76 33.67
N ARG A 10 -36.83 -2.38 33.04
CA ARG A 10 -36.67 -3.20 31.83
C ARG A 10 -36.24 -2.38 30.62
N LEU A 11 -36.83 -1.19 30.44
CA LEU A 11 -36.45 -0.27 29.37
C LEU A 11 -35.01 0.22 29.53
N VAL A 12 -34.60 0.59 30.75
CA VAL A 12 -33.21 1.00 31.02
C VAL A 12 -32.22 -0.14 30.76
N THR A 13 -32.54 -1.38 31.17
CA THR A 13 -31.67 -2.53 30.84
C THR A 13 -31.58 -2.81 29.34
N SER A 14 -32.68 -2.64 28.59
CA SER A 14 -32.66 -2.82 27.13
C SER A 14 -31.88 -1.73 26.42
N VAL A 15 -31.96 -0.48 26.87
CA VAL A 15 -31.18 0.63 26.30
C VAL A 15 -29.69 0.44 26.59
N ILE A 16 -29.31 0.03 27.80
CA ILE A 16 -27.91 -0.25 28.14
C ILE A 16 -27.37 -1.43 27.32
N ALA A 17 -28.15 -2.51 27.17
CA ALA A 17 -27.76 -3.65 26.33
C ALA A 17 -27.58 -3.24 24.84
N LEU A 18 -28.45 -2.37 24.33
CA LEU A 18 -28.34 -1.87 22.95
C LEU A 18 -27.11 -0.96 22.76
N CYS A 19 -26.78 -0.11 23.74
CA CYS A 19 -25.59 0.73 23.72
C CYS A 19 -24.28 -0.07 23.83
N VAL A 20 -24.27 -1.18 24.56
CA VAL A 20 -23.09 -2.08 24.65
C VAL A 20 -22.89 -2.86 23.34
N LEU A 21 -23.97 -3.24 22.66
CA LEU A 21 -23.90 -3.94 21.37
C LEU A 21 -23.39 -3.05 20.23
N SER A 22 -23.65 -1.73 20.27
CA SER A 22 -23.15 -0.80 19.24
C SER A 22 -21.63 -0.60 19.24
N VAL A 23 -20.92 -0.99 20.30
CA VAL A 23 -19.44 -0.89 20.35
C VAL A 23 -18.78 -2.00 19.53
N PHE A 24 -19.47 -3.13 19.31
CA PHE A 24 -18.95 -4.27 18.54
C PHE A 24 -19.31 -4.24 17.05
N ALA A 25 -20.19 -3.32 16.63
CA ALA A 25 -20.67 -3.24 15.25
C ALA A 25 -19.69 -2.56 14.27
N PHE A 26 -18.58 -2.01 14.78
CA PHE A 26 -17.47 -1.47 13.97
C PHE A 26 -16.24 -2.36 14.11
N ALA A 27 -16.41 -3.65 13.84
CA ALA A 27 -15.32 -4.59 13.67
C ALA A 27 -15.35 -5.20 12.26
N ASP A 28 -15.75 -4.41 11.26
CA ASP A 28 -15.33 -4.65 9.87
C ASP A 28 -13.87 -4.18 9.75
N GLY A 29 -13.02 -4.82 10.55
CA GLY A 29 -11.62 -4.53 10.67
C GLY A 29 -10.89 -5.31 9.60
N GLU A 30 -10.76 -4.73 8.41
CA GLU A 30 -9.54 -4.96 7.63
C GLU A 30 -8.42 -4.52 8.57
N THR A 31 -7.81 -5.47 9.30
CA THR A 31 -6.69 -5.21 10.20
C THR A 31 -5.49 -4.88 9.32
N THR A 32 -5.47 -3.67 8.77
CA THR A 32 -4.36 -3.14 7.97
C THR A 32 -3.20 -2.89 8.92
N GLU A 33 -2.42 -3.93 9.21
CA GLU A 33 -1.23 -3.81 10.03
C GLU A 33 -0.23 -2.89 9.32
N VAL A 34 0.36 -1.99 10.10
CA VAL A 34 1.42 -1.12 9.60
C VAL A 34 2.66 -1.99 9.35
N PHE A 35 2.99 -2.18 8.07
CA PHE A 35 4.11 -3.00 7.64
C PHE A 35 5.45 -2.27 7.83
N LEU A 36 5.51 -1.00 7.41
CA LEU A 36 6.65 -0.10 7.63
C LEU A 36 6.26 1.37 7.44
N THR A 37 7.09 2.26 7.96
CA THR A 37 6.97 3.72 7.78
C THR A 37 8.31 4.27 7.30
N GLY A 38 8.29 5.40 6.59
CA GLY A 38 9.51 6.06 6.12
C GLY A 38 9.25 7.47 5.60
N THR A 39 10.30 8.07 5.04
CA THR A 39 10.24 9.40 4.43
C THR A 39 10.56 9.26 2.94
N SER A 40 9.70 9.81 2.07
CA SER A 40 9.99 9.83 0.64
C SER A 40 11.02 10.90 0.33
N HIS A 41 11.86 10.66 -0.68
CA HIS A 41 12.85 11.65 -1.13
C HIS A 41 12.24 12.60 -2.17
N SER A 42 10.98 12.98 -1.95
CA SER A 42 10.13 13.72 -2.89
C SER A 42 9.18 14.66 -2.15
N PRO A 43 8.47 15.56 -2.85
CA PRO A 43 7.42 16.39 -2.25
C PRO A 43 6.24 15.60 -1.65
N ALA A 44 6.14 14.28 -1.89
CA ALA A 44 5.07 13.45 -1.33
C ALA A 44 5.15 13.29 0.21
N GLY A 45 6.27 13.66 0.83
CA GLY A 45 6.42 13.67 2.29
C GLY A 45 6.69 12.29 2.88
N ASN A 46 6.24 12.07 4.11
CA ASN A 46 6.35 10.79 4.79
C ASN A 46 5.35 9.78 4.22
N PHE A 47 5.62 8.50 4.47
CA PHE A 47 4.75 7.42 4.03
C PHE A 47 4.58 6.32 5.06
N VAL A 48 3.41 5.67 4.99
CA VAL A 48 3.04 4.49 5.75
C VAL A 48 2.65 3.40 4.77
N VAL A 49 3.24 2.22 4.93
CA VAL A 49 2.88 1.03 4.16
C VAL A 49 2.05 0.13 5.05
N GLN A 50 0.91 -0.30 4.54
CA GLN A 50 0.00 -1.22 5.19
C GLN A 50 -0.12 -2.52 4.40
N THR A 51 -0.27 -3.63 5.10
CA THR A 51 -0.73 -4.87 4.47
C THR A 51 -2.17 -4.70 3.99
N ALA A 52 -2.51 -5.38 2.91
CA ALA A 52 -3.89 -5.50 2.45
C ALA A 52 -4.18 -6.97 2.16
N ASP A 53 -5.44 -7.37 2.33
CA ASP A 53 -5.92 -8.70 1.95
C ASP A 53 -6.22 -8.80 0.43
N ASP A 54 -5.80 -7.78 -0.32
CA ASP A 54 -5.88 -7.72 -1.77
C ASP A 54 -4.82 -8.65 -2.41
N LEU A 55 -5.23 -9.39 -3.44
CA LEU A 55 -4.33 -10.10 -4.35
C LEU A 55 -4.31 -9.41 -5.71
N PHE A 56 -3.11 -9.28 -6.28
CA PHE A 56 -2.93 -8.77 -7.64
C PHE A 56 -2.46 -9.88 -8.56
N HIS A 57 -3.19 -10.11 -9.66
CA HIS A 57 -2.85 -11.13 -10.65
C HIS A 57 -2.19 -10.49 -11.86
N TYR A 58 -0.97 -10.92 -12.19
CA TYR A 58 -0.28 -10.48 -13.38
C TYR A 58 0.50 -11.63 -14.02
N GLN A 59 0.28 -11.84 -15.33
CA GLN A 59 0.88 -12.94 -16.10
C GLN A 59 0.69 -14.34 -15.48
N GLY A 60 -0.47 -14.56 -14.85
CA GLY A 60 -0.79 -15.84 -14.20
C GLY A 60 -0.09 -16.08 -12.86
N MET A 61 0.62 -15.07 -12.33
CA MET A 61 1.20 -15.11 -10.98
C MET A 61 0.38 -14.26 -10.02
N GLU A 62 0.36 -14.69 -8.76
CA GLU A 62 -0.30 -13.97 -7.66
C GLU A 62 0.70 -13.12 -6.89
N TYR A 63 0.28 -11.92 -6.53
CA TYR A 63 1.09 -10.96 -5.81
C TYR A 63 0.34 -10.49 -4.55
N GLU A 64 1.04 -10.49 -3.42
CA GLU A 64 0.57 -9.83 -2.20
C GLU A 64 0.58 -8.31 -2.40
N VAL A 65 -0.48 -7.63 -2.00
CA VAL A 65 -0.60 -6.18 -2.18
C VAL A 65 -0.35 -5.44 -0.87
N TYR A 66 0.47 -4.41 -0.97
CA TYR A 66 0.70 -3.42 0.09
C TYR A 66 0.15 -2.08 -0.35
N LYS A 67 -0.61 -1.41 0.51
CA LYS A 67 -1.13 -0.06 0.29
C LYS A 67 -0.12 0.94 0.86
N VAL A 68 0.29 1.92 0.05
CA VAL A 68 1.22 2.98 0.47
C VAL A 68 0.47 4.30 0.51
N TYR A 69 0.44 4.89 1.70
CA TYR A 69 -0.16 6.18 1.96
C TYR A 69 0.94 7.21 2.20
N TYR A 70 0.93 8.30 1.45
CA TYR A 70 1.83 9.43 1.59
C TYR A 70 1.11 10.61 2.26
N ASP A 71 1.89 11.60 2.72
CA ASP A 71 1.34 12.87 3.20
C ASP A 71 0.55 13.60 2.10
N ASP A 72 0.97 13.49 0.82
CA ASP A 72 0.14 13.89 -0.34
C ASP A 72 -0.70 12.69 -0.84
N PRO A 73 -2.03 12.69 -0.62
CA PRO A 73 -2.88 11.56 -1.01
C PRO A 73 -2.92 11.30 -2.53
N ARG A 74 -2.58 12.30 -3.36
CA ARG A 74 -2.52 12.16 -4.83
C ARG A 74 -1.37 11.25 -5.29
N MET A 75 -0.44 10.97 -4.38
CA MET A 75 0.74 10.12 -4.60
C MET A 75 0.54 8.71 -4.06
N ASN A 76 -0.58 8.43 -3.39
CA ASN A 76 -0.90 7.10 -2.87
C ASN A 76 -0.83 6.05 -3.99
N MET A 77 -0.30 4.88 -3.64
CA MET A 77 -0.08 3.80 -4.58
C MET A 77 -0.18 2.44 -3.90
N LYS A 78 -0.18 1.40 -4.70
CA LYS A 78 -0.10 0.01 -4.25
C LYS A 78 1.22 -0.60 -4.71
N ILE A 79 1.77 -1.50 -3.91
CA ILE A 79 2.95 -2.30 -4.26
C ILE A 79 2.55 -3.76 -4.20
N ALA A 80 2.53 -4.42 -5.35
CA ALA A 80 2.31 -5.86 -5.48
C ALA A 80 3.67 -6.59 -5.41
N VAL A 81 3.77 -7.65 -4.61
CA VAL A 81 4.98 -8.43 -4.38
C VAL A 81 4.74 -9.90 -4.66
N ASN A 82 5.54 -10.50 -5.55
CA ASN A 82 5.51 -11.93 -5.81
C ASN A 82 6.53 -12.65 -4.89
N ASN A 83 6.09 -13.71 -4.21
CA ASN A 83 6.89 -14.48 -3.26
C ASN A 83 7.66 -15.67 -3.87
N ASP A 84 7.55 -15.95 -5.17
CA ASP A 84 7.98 -17.21 -5.80
C ASP A 84 9.49 -17.33 -6.13
N GLY A 85 10.41 -16.56 -5.52
CA GLY A 85 11.83 -16.77 -5.85
C GLY A 85 12.90 -15.89 -5.22
N ARG A 86 14.14 -16.08 -5.72
CA ARG A 86 15.32 -15.27 -5.32
C ARG A 86 15.25 -13.92 -6.02
N CYS A 87 15.00 -12.87 -5.23
CA CYS A 87 14.59 -11.53 -5.66
C CYS A 87 13.18 -11.50 -6.26
N ASN A 88 12.23 -11.22 -5.38
CA ASN A 88 10.82 -11.00 -5.67
C ASN A 88 10.64 -10.01 -6.83
N SER A 89 9.65 -10.27 -7.68
CA SER A 89 9.19 -9.28 -8.65
C SER A 89 8.22 -8.34 -7.92
N PHE A 90 8.44 -7.04 -8.05
CA PHE A 90 7.59 -6.04 -7.43
C PHE A 90 6.95 -5.17 -8.51
N VAL A 91 5.70 -4.78 -8.29
CA VAL A 91 4.97 -3.88 -9.17
C VAL A 91 4.41 -2.75 -8.34
N ALA A 92 4.91 -1.54 -8.53
CA ALA A 92 4.36 -0.34 -7.91
C ALA A 92 3.37 0.31 -8.88
N TYR A 93 2.15 0.57 -8.43
CA TYR A 93 1.13 1.09 -9.31
C TYR A 93 0.12 2.00 -8.61
N ASN A 94 -0.32 3.00 -9.34
CA ASN A 94 -1.57 3.71 -9.12
C ASN A 94 -2.33 3.59 -10.45
N GLY A 95 -3.65 3.80 -10.53
CA GLY A 95 -4.42 3.52 -11.76
C GLY A 95 -3.90 4.18 -13.05
N GLU A 96 -2.96 5.12 -12.95
CA GLU A 96 -2.28 5.80 -14.03
C GLU A 96 -0.98 5.09 -14.50
N PHE A 97 -0.14 4.65 -13.57
CA PHE A 97 1.22 4.14 -13.81
C PHE A 97 1.42 2.74 -13.22
N MET A 98 2.20 1.90 -13.91
CA MET A 98 2.69 0.62 -13.41
C MET A 98 4.20 0.53 -13.61
N PHE A 99 4.95 0.45 -12.51
CA PHE A 99 6.40 0.33 -12.49
C PHE A 99 6.80 -1.06 -12.01
N PHE A 100 7.57 -1.77 -12.83
CA PHE A 100 8.06 -3.10 -12.52
C PHE A 100 9.49 -3.02 -12.00
N TYR A 101 9.72 -3.55 -10.80
CA TYR A 101 11.03 -3.65 -10.17
C TYR A 101 11.45 -5.12 -10.07
N ALA A 102 12.73 -5.36 -10.35
CA ALA A 102 13.33 -6.67 -10.18
C ALA A 102 14.85 -6.55 -10.03
N CYS A 103 15.47 -7.59 -9.46
CA CYS A 103 16.92 -7.66 -9.39
C CYS A 103 17.53 -8.11 -10.72
N ASN A 104 18.69 -7.56 -11.04
CA ASN A 104 19.54 -7.99 -12.14
C ASN A 104 20.98 -8.18 -11.64
N LYS A 105 21.92 -8.43 -12.56
CA LYS A 105 23.35 -8.60 -12.24
C LYS A 105 24.00 -7.38 -11.57
N HIS A 106 23.42 -6.20 -11.74
CA HIS A 106 23.89 -4.89 -11.24
C HIS A 106 23.19 -4.44 -9.95
N GLY A 107 22.04 -5.03 -9.61
CA GLY A 107 21.30 -4.70 -8.40
C GLY A 107 19.78 -4.71 -8.56
N PHE A 108 19.10 -4.16 -7.56
CA PHE A 108 17.66 -3.95 -7.53
C PHE A 108 17.28 -2.56 -8.05
N GLY A 109 16.22 -2.47 -8.86
CA GLY A 109 15.72 -1.20 -9.39
C GLY A 109 14.62 -1.39 -10.42
N VAL A 110 14.16 -0.28 -11.00
CA VAL A 110 13.08 -0.26 -11.99
C VAL A 110 13.53 -0.86 -13.33
N ARG A 111 12.64 -1.57 -13.99
CA ARG A 111 12.92 -2.34 -15.23
C ARG A 111 11.99 -1.98 -16.37
N LYS A 112 10.71 -1.81 -16.04
CA LYS A 112 9.68 -1.50 -17.02
C LYS A 112 8.70 -0.51 -16.42
N VAL A 113 8.16 0.36 -17.26
CA VAL A 113 7.03 1.22 -16.95
C VAL A 113 5.91 0.93 -17.95
N MET A 114 4.67 0.95 -17.48
CA MET A 114 3.46 0.91 -18.28
C MET A 114 2.56 2.07 -17.89
N PHE A 115 1.90 2.66 -18.88
CA PHE A 115 0.99 3.78 -18.71
C PHE A 115 -0.42 3.33 -19.08
N SER A 116 -1.41 3.79 -18.32
CA SER A 116 -2.82 3.56 -18.63
C SER A 116 -3.27 4.27 -19.90
N ASN A 117 -2.68 5.43 -20.21
CA ASN A 117 -2.97 6.21 -21.40
C ASN A 117 -1.72 6.99 -21.91
N PRO A 118 -1.74 7.49 -23.16
CA PRO A 118 -0.60 8.21 -23.74
C PRO A 118 -0.31 9.58 -23.11
N TRP A 119 -1.32 10.31 -22.65
CA TRP A 119 -1.17 11.67 -22.10
C TRP A 119 -0.47 11.69 -20.74
N ILE A 120 -0.62 10.62 -19.96
CA ILE A 120 0.04 10.44 -18.68
C ILE A 120 1.57 10.29 -18.83
N LYS A 121 2.04 9.91 -20.02
CA LYS A 121 3.47 9.84 -20.33
C LYS A 121 4.17 11.20 -20.20
N ASP A 122 3.46 12.31 -20.41
CA ASP A 122 4.04 13.65 -20.33
C ASP A 122 4.30 14.08 -18.87
N GLN A 123 3.64 13.43 -17.90
CA GLN A 123 3.88 13.60 -16.46
C GLN A 123 4.97 12.66 -15.92
N PHE A 124 5.57 11.84 -16.78
CA PHE A 124 6.59 10.88 -16.37
C PHE A 124 7.99 11.44 -16.58
N SER A 125 8.81 11.41 -15.52
CA SER A 125 10.20 11.83 -15.60
C SER A 125 11.12 10.68 -16.03
N ALA A 126 11.55 10.70 -17.29
CA ALA A 126 12.48 9.71 -17.84
C ALA A 126 13.86 9.74 -17.15
N ASP A 127 14.32 10.93 -16.74
CA ASP A 127 15.60 11.09 -16.03
C ASP A 127 15.54 10.42 -14.65
N GLN A 128 14.47 10.68 -13.89
CA GLN A 128 14.26 10.04 -12.60
C GLN A 128 14.08 8.52 -12.73
N TYR A 129 13.48 8.05 -13.82
CA TYR A 129 13.41 6.61 -14.12
C TYR A 129 14.78 6.00 -14.36
N HIS A 130 15.65 6.70 -15.10
CA HIS A 130 17.01 6.25 -15.34
C HIS A 130 17.81 6.13 -14.03
N ASP A 131 17.69 7.13 -13.15
CA ASP A 131 18.34 7.13 -11.83
C ASP A 131 17.88 5.97 -10.94
N GLN A 132 16.63 5.51 -11.11
CA GLN A 132 16.05 4.41 -10.34
C GLN A 132 16.31 3.03 -10.93
N THR A 133 17.06 2.92 -12.03
CA THR A 133 17.45 1.62 -12.60
C THR A 133 18.32 0.81 -11.63
N VAL A 134 19.03 1.46 -10.72
CA VAL A 134 19.77 0.79 -9.63
C VAL A 134 19.56 1.56 -8.32
N LEU A 135 18.57 1.14 -7.54
CA LEU A 135 18.31 1.64 -6.19
C LEU A 135 19.23 1.01 -5.14
N LEU A 136 19.59 -0.26 -5.33
CA LEU A 136 20.48 -0.99 -4.44
C LEU A 136 21.40 -1.87 -5.28
N LYS A 137 22.71 -1.81 -5.05
CA LYS A 137 23.71 -2.60 -5.83
C LYS A 137 23.73 -4.08 -5.46
N GLU A 138 23.14 -4.43 -4.32
CA GLU A 138 23.08 -5.80 -3.84
C GLU A 138 22.15 -6.65 -4.72
N ARG A 139 22.56 -7.90 -4.95
CA ARG A 139 21.83 -8.85 -5.81
C ARG A 139 20.67 -9.55 -5.10
N ARG A 140 20.54 -9.34 -3.80
CA ARG A 140 19.47 -9.87 -2.96
C ARG A 140 18.95 -8.69 -2.16
N VAL A 141 17.65 -8.45 -2.24
CA VAL A 141 16.97 -7.43 -1.46
C VAL A 141 15.90 -8.13 -0.64
N ASP A 142 15.80 -7.78 0.63
CA ASP A 142 14.71 -8.28 1.48
C ASP A 142 13.37 -7.67 1.04
N LYS A 143 12.26 -8.38 1.25
CA LYS A 143 10.92 -7.88 0.90
C LYS A 143 10.63 -6.52 1.54
N LYS A 144 10.90 -6.38 2.84
CA LYS A 144 10.65 -5.14 3.58
C LYS A 144 11.54 -4.00 3.07
N GLN A 145 12.79 -4.30 2.78
CA GLN A 145 13.75 -3.33 2.23
C GLN A 145 13.34 -2.86 0.82
N ALA A 146 12.93 -3.78 -0.06
CA ALA A 146 12.50 -3.46 -1.40
C ALA A 146 11.22 -2.60 -1.40
N VAL A 147 10.23 -2.97 -0.59
CA VAL A 147 8.98 -2.19 -0.44
C VAL A 147 9.30 -0.78 0.07
N GLY A 148 10.18 -0.64 1.05
CA GLY A 148 10.62 0.66 1.56
C GLY A 148 11.36 1.51 0.51
N LEU A 149 12.25 0.90 -0.28
CA LEU A 149 12.96 1.59 -1.36
C LEU A 149 12.00 2.03 -2.47
N ILE A 150 11.06 1.18 -2.87
CA ILE A 150 10.04 1.52 -3.85
C ILE A 150 9.22 2.71 -3.34
N ALA A 151 8.68 2.63 -2.11
CA ALA A 151 7.87 3.70 -1.54
C ALA A 151 8.66 5.03 -1.39
N ALA A 152 9.97 4.98 -1.10
CA ALA A 152 10.76 6.19 -0.96
C ALA A 152 11.03 6.93 -2.28
N TYR A 153 11.11 6.20 -3.41
CA TYR A 153 11.61 6.74 -4.69
C TYR A 153 10.56 6.82 -5.81
N VAL A 154 9.53 5.96 -5.84
CA VAL A 154 8.49 6.01 -6.90
C VAL A 154 7.84 7.38 -7.02
N PRO A 155 7.53 8.12 -5.93
CA PRO A 155 6.95 9.45 -6.06
C PRO A 155 7.73 10.43 -6.93
N ARG A 156 9.06 10.25 -7.06
CA ARG A 156 9.90 11.09 -7.94
C ARG A 156 9.71 10.83 -9.43
N LEU A 157 9.06 9.72 -9.80
CA LEU A 157 8.81 9.37 -11.20
C LEU A 157 7.64 10.17 -11.80
N LYS A 158 6.80 10.78 -10.96
CA LYS A 158 5.77 11.72 -11.35
C LYS A 158 6.38 13.13 -11.30
N GLY A 159 6.53 13.75 -12.48
CA GLY A 159 7.06 15.10 -12.69
C GLY A 159 5.96 16.14 -12.73
#